data_AF-A0A9E4YGL5-F1
#
_entry.id   AF-A0A9E4YGL5-F1
#
_cell.length_a   1.000
_cell.length_b   1.000
_cell.length_c   1.000
_cell.angle_alpha   90.00
_cell.angle_beta   90.00
_cell.angle_gamma   90.00
#
_symmetry.space_group_name_H-M   'P 1'
#
loop_
_entity.id
_entity.type
_entity.pdbx_description
1 polymer ?
#
loop_
_entity_poly.entity_id
_entity_poly.type
_entity_poly.pdbx_seq_one_letter_code
_entity_poly.pdbx_strand_id
1 'polypeptide(L)'
;METIIKRLRRSARNEQGITGLETAIILIAFVVVATIFAFVVLTTGVFSSERAKETVFAGLEKARGSMEIRGGIVVTATGATLAVNEIQFAVATTAGGESVPLNPTAASNRTVLAYRDDAIVDNDVSFTVVD
;
A
#
# COMPACT_ATOMS: atom_id res chain seq x y z
N MET A 1 -56.48 39.45 -43.21
CA MET A 1 -55.99 38.98 -41.89
C MET A 1 -56.26 37.50 -41.63
N GLU A 2 -57.32 36.90 -42.18
CA GLU A 2 -57.68 35.48 -41.93
C GLU A 2 -56.65 34.44 -42.40
N THR A 3 -55.85 34.76 -43.42
CA THR A 3 -54.83 33.86 -43.97
C THR A 3 -53.65 33.64 -43.02
N ILE A 4 -53.36 34.61 -42.15
CA ILE A 4 -52.26 34.56 -41.17
C ILE A 4 -52.64 33.64 -40.01
N ILE A 5 -53.89 33.73 -39.53
CA ILE A 5 -54.43 32.90 -38.45
C ILE A 5 -54.48 31.41 -38.87
N LYS A 6 -54.84 31.13 -40.14
CA LYS A 6 -54.85 29.76 -40.68
C LYS A 6 -53.47 29.12 -40.76
N ARG A 7 -52.41 29.91 -41.04
CA ARG A 7 -51.03 29.41 -41.07
C ARG A 7 -50.48 29.14 -39.68
N LEU A 8 -50.79 29.99 -38.70
CA LEU A 8 -50.42 29.75 -37.29
C LEU A 8 -51.08 28.50 -36.71
N ARG A 9 -52.36 28.26 -37.03
CA ARG A 9 -53.09 27.08 -36.54
C ARG A 9 -52.66 25.76 -37.19
N ARG A 10 -51.95 25.81 -38.33
CA ARG A 10 -51.35 24.63 -38.98
C ARG A 10 -49.99 24.27 -38.37
N SER A 11 -49.27 25.23 -37.80
CA SER A 11 -48.01 24.99 -37.08
C SER A 11 -48.24 24.30 -35.74
N ALA A 12 -49.29 24.68 -35.00
CA ALA A 12 -49.65 24.06 -33.72
C ALA A 12 -50.25 22.64 -33.84
N ARG A 13 -50.55 22.17 -35.06
CA ARG A 13 -51.10 20.83 -35.33
C ARG A 13 -50.03 19.83 -35.77
N ASN A 14 -48.78 20.27 -35.83
CA ASN A 14 -47.62 19.48 -36.25
C ASN A 14 -46.69 19.11 -35.08
N GLU A 15 -47.13 19.31 -33.84
CA GLU A 15 -46.51 18.73 -32.64
C GLU A 15 -46.84 17.23 -32.56
N GLN A 16 -46.43 16.47 -33.58
CA GLN A 16 -46.44 15.01 -33.52
C GLN A 16 -45.32 14.57 -32.57
N GLY A 17 -45.71 14.46 -31.30
CA GLY A 17 -45.29 13.42 -30.35
C GLY A 17 -43.81 13.33 -30.01
N ILE A 18 -43.47 13.68 -28.77
CA ILE A 18 -42.55 12.86 -27.98
C ILE A 18 -43.10 11.45 -28.04
N THR A 19 -42.55 10.61 -28.91
CA THR A 19 -42.97 9.21 -28.99
C THR A 19 -42.33 8.46 -27.82
N GLY A 20 -43.08 7.55 -27.19
CA GLY A 20 -42.57 6.75 -26.08
C GLY A 20 -41.34 5.91 -26.47
N LEU A 21 -41.19 5.61 -27.76
CA LEU A 21 -40.05 4.89 -28.31
C LEU A 21 -38.75 5.70 -28.20
N GLU A 22 -38.80 7.01 -28.43
CA GLU A 22 -37.63 7.90 -28.33
C GLU A 22 -37.18 8.08 -26.86
N THR A 23 -38.16 8.18 -25.96
CA THR A 23 -37.88 8.20 -24.51
C THR A 23 -37.35 6.84 -24.02
N ALA A 24 -37.82 5.72 -24.58
CA ALA A 24 -37.36 4.39 -24.22
C ALA A 24 -35.88 4.16 -24.61
N ILE A 25 -35.44 4.66 -25.77
CA ILE A 25 -34.03 4.57 -26.19
C ILE A 25 -33.14 5.36 -25.23
N ILE A 26 -33.55 6.58 -24.85
CA ILE A 26 -32.83 7.40 -23.86
C ILE A 26 -32.77 6.68 -22.50
N LEU A 27 -33.85 6.03 -22.08
CA LEU A 27 -33.91 5.30 -20.81
C LEU A 27 -32.97 4.08 -20.81
N ILE A 28 -32.89 3.32 -21.90
CA ILE A 28 -31.93 2.23 -22.05
C ILE A 28 -30.50 2.76 -21.97
N ALA A 29 -30.19 3.84 -22.70
CA ALA A 29 -28.86 4.46 -22.67
C ALA A 29 -28.48 4.92 -21.26
N PHE A 30 -29.42 5.52 -20.51
CA PHE A 30 -29.20 5.96 -19.13
C PHE A 30 -28.91 4.79 -18.19
N VAL A 31 -29.69 3.70 -18.29
CA VAL A 31 -29.48 2.50 -17.47
C VAL A 31 -28.14 1.84 -17.78
N VAL A 32 -27.74 1.76 -19.06
CA VAL A 32 -26.45 1.16 -19.46
C VAL A 32 -25.27 1.98 -18.93
N VAL A 33 -25.33 3.31 -18.98
CA VAL A 33 -24.28 4.16 -18.39
C VAL A 33 -24.21 3.95 -16.88
N ALA A 34 -25.35 3.86 -16.19
CA ALA A 34 -25.41 3.64 -14.76
C ALA A 34 -24.83 2.26 -14.34
N THR A 35 -25.10 1.20 -15.09
CA THR A 35 -24.59 -0.15 -14.77
C THR A 35 -23.09 -0.27 -14.99
N ILE A 36 -22.55 0.31 -16.07
CA ILE A 36 -21.11 0.34 -16.31
C ILE A 36 -20.42 1.19 -15.23
N PHE A 37 -20.99 2.34 -14.87
CA PHE A 37 -20.45 3.16 -13.79
C PHE A 37 -20.44 2.40 -12.45
N ALA A 38 -21.52 1.69 -12.11
CA ALA A 38 -21.59 0.88 -10.90
C ALA A 38 -20.54 -0.25 -10.90
N PHE A 39 -20.31 -0.91 -12.04
CA PHE A 39 -19.29 -1.95 -12.17
C PHE A 39 -17.88 -1.39 -11.97
N VAL A 40 -17.55 -0.24 -12.57
CA VAL A 40 -16.25 0.41 -12.41
C VAL A 40 -16.03 0.85 -10.96
N VAL A 41 -17.05 1.43 -10.31
CA VAL A 41 -16.96 1.82 -8.90
C VAL A 41 -16.78 0.59 -8.00
N LEU A 42 -17.51 -0.50 -8.26
CA LEU A 42 -17.37 -1.74 -7.49
C LEU A 42 -15.98 -2.36 -7.63
N THR A 43 -15.49 -2.51 -8.87
CA THR A 43 -14.17 -3.10 -9.14
C THR A 43 -13.04 -2.25 -8.58
N THR A 44 -13.11 -0.93 -8.74
CA THR A 44 -12.13 0.00 -8.16
C THR A 44 -12.21 0.02 -6.63
N GLY A 45 -13.42 -0.05 -6.07
CA GLY A 45 -13.63 -0.11 -4.62
C GLY A 45 -13.06 -1.38 -3.99
N VAL A 46 -13.26 -2.53 -4.63
CA VAL A 46 -12.67 -3.81 -4.21
C VAL A 46 -11.14 -3.75 -4.31
N PHE A 47 -10.60 -3.26 -5.43
CA PHE A 47 -9.15 -3.09 -5.59
C PHE A 47 -8.55 -2.17 -4.52
N SER A 48 -9.21 -1.03 -4.25
CA SER A 48 -8.79 -0.10 -3.20
C SER A 48 -8.83 -0.74 -1.82
N SER A 49 -9.84 -1.57 -1.55
CA SER A 49 -9.98 -2.28 -0.27
C SER A 49 -8.89 -3.34 -0.09
N GLU A 50 -8.54 -4.08 -1.14
CA GLU A 50 -7.43 -5.04 -1.11
C GLU A 50 -6.08 -4.34 -0.90
N ARG A 51 -5.83 -3.22 -1.59
CA ARG A 51 -4.62 -2.41 -1.37
C ARG A 51 -4.55 -1.83 0.04
N ALA A 52 -5.68 -1.38 0.58
CA ALA A 52 -5.76 -0.90 1.96
C ALA A 52 -5.43 -2.01 2.96
N LYS A 53 -6.01 -3.20 2.77
CA LYS A 53 -5.72 -4.39 3.58
C LYS A 53 -4.23 -4.75 3.56
N GLU A 54 -3.63 -4.83 2.38
CA GLU A 54 -2.21 -5.11 2.19
C GLU A 54 -1.33 -4.08 2.92
N THR A 55 -1.66 -2.79 2.80
CA THR A 55 -0.93 -1.70 3.48
C THR A 55 -1.04 -1.80 5.00
N VAL A 56 -2.22 -2.16 5.53
CA VAL A 56 -2.42 -2.34 6.97
C VAL A 56 -1.58 -3.51 7.49
N PHE A 57 -1.57 -4.64 6.79
CA PHE A 57 -0.76 -5.79 7.18
C PHE A 57 0.74 -5.50 7.09
N ALA A 58 1.21 -4.88 6.01
CA ALA A 58 2.61 -4.47 5.87
C ALA A 58 3.02 -3.43 6.94
N GLY A 59 2.12 -2.51 7.28
CA GLY A 59 2.32 -1.55 8.37
C GLY A 59 2.42 -2.23 9.74
N LEU A 60 1.56 -3.21 10.00
CA LEU A 60 1.60 -4.00 11.22
C LEU A 60 2.89 -4.82 11.32
N GLU A 61 3.30 -5.47 10.22
CA GLU A 61 4.56 -6.21 10.13
C GLU A 61 5.75 -5.29 10.44
N LYS A 62 5.78 -4.09 9.85
CA LYS A 62 6.83 -3.10 10.12
C LYS A 62 6.80 -2.58 11.57
N ALA A 63 5.63 -2.36 12.15
CA ALA A 63 5.50 -1.94 13.55
C ALA A 63 5.94 -3.04 14.53
N ARG A 64 5.70 -4.31 14.19
CA ARG A 64 6.08 -5.49 14.99
C ARG A 64 7.51 -5.96 14.74
N GLY A 65 8.16 -5.51 13.67
CA GLY A 65 9.55 -5.86 13.32
C GLY A 65 10.62 -5.16 14.16
N SER A 66 10.31 -4.75 15.40
CA SER A 66 11.29 -4.17 16.32
C SER A 66 11.99 -5.27 17.11
N MET A 67 13.31 -5.12 17.28
CA MET A 67 14.13 -6.03 18.07
C MET A 67 14.67 -5.32 19.30
N GLU A 68 14.79 -6.07 20.38
CA GLU A 68 15.39 -5.63 21.63
C GLU A 68 16.60 -6.51 21.94
N ILE A 69 17.65 -5.91 22.50
CA ILE A 69 18.79 -6.66 23.04
C ILE A 69 18.34 -7.37 24.32
N ARG A 70 18.50 -8.70 24.36
CA ARG A 70 18.23 -9.48 25.56
C ARG A 70 19.53 -9.92 26.22
N GLY A 71 19.61 -9.65 27.52
CA GLY A 71 20.77 -10.01 28.33
C GLY A 71 21.89 -8.98 28.26
N GLY A 72 23.10 -9.42 28.61
CA GLY A 72 24.29 -8.57 28.60
C GLY A 72 24.97 -8.55 27.23
N ILE A 73 25.73 -7.49 27.00
CA ILE A 73 26.65 -7.40 25.86
C ILE A 73 28.01 -7.90 26.34
N VAL A 74 28.57 -8.90 25.67
CA VAL A 74 29.90 -9.44 25.93
C VAL A 74 30.86 -8.88 24.91
N VAL A 75 31.94 -8.27 25.39
CA VAL A 75 33.00 -7.72 24.53
C VAL A 75 34.29 -8.48 24.84
N THR A 76 34.85 -9.09 23.81
CA THR A 76 36.13 -9.79 23.90
C THR A 76 37.22 -8.93 23.25
N ALA A 77 38.20 -8.53 24.06
CA ALA A 77 39.39 -7.81 23.61
C ALA A 77 40.62 -8.69 23.81
N THR A 78 41.49 -8.77 22.79
CA THR A 78 42.71 -9.57 22.86
C THR A 78 43.94 -8.75 22.46
N GLY A 79 45.12 -9.16 22.95
CA GLY A 79 46.40 -8.51 22.67
C GLY A 79 46.84 -7.46 23.70
N ALA A 80 48.00 -6.84 23.46
CA ALA A 80 48.67 -5.96 24.42
C ALA A 80 48.01 -4.57 24.58
N THR A 81 47.28 -4.12 23.56
CA THR A 81 46.57 -2.83 23.52
C THR A 81 45.08 -2.94 23.83
N LEU A 82 44.58 -4.13 24.20
CA LEU A 82 43.16 -4.40 24.47
C LEU A 82 42.23 -3.91 23.34
N ALA A 83 42.60 -4.17 22.09
CA ALA A 83 41.72 -3.86 20.96
C ALA A 83 40.48 -4.77 21.03
N VAL A 84 39.29 -4.20 20.81
CA VAL A 84 38.04 -4.96 20.74
C VAL A 84 38.07 -5.82 19.47
N ASN A 85 37.95 -7.14 19.64
CA ASN A 85 37.96 -8.10 18.54
C ASN A 85 36.56 -8.60 18.18
N GLU A 86 35.73 -8.85 19.20
CA GLU A 86 34.42 -9.46 19.05
C GLU A 86 33.43 -8.86 20.04
N ILE A 87 32.21 -8.63 19.57
CA ILE A 87 31.07 -8.17 20.37
C ILE A 87 29.94 -9.17 20.16
N GLN A 88 29.50 -9.80 21.24
CA GLN A 88 28.42 -10.78 21.24
C GLN A 88 27.26 -10.26 22.10
N PHE A 89 26.05 -10.34 21.55
CA PHE A 89 24.82 -9.98 22.24
C PHE A 89 23.67 -10.79 21.66
N ALA A 90 22.67 -11.08 22.49
CA ALA A 90 21.46 -11.74 22.04
C ALA A 90 20.40 -10.69 21.70
N VAL A 91 19.63 -10.95 20.66
CA VAL A 91 18.47 -10.14 20.26
C VAL A 91 17.21 -10.99 20.30
N ALA A 92 16.09 -10.37 20.61
CA ALA A 92 14.77 -10.99 20.50
C ALA A 92 13.78 -10.01 19.87
N THR A 93 12.71 -10.55 19.30
CA THR A 93 11.62 -9.71 18.80
C THR A 93 10.87 -9.10 19.99
N THR A 94 10.58 -7.80 19.89
CA THR A 94 9.86 -7.08 20.93
C THR A 94 8.42 -7.62 20.99
N ALA A 95 7.97 -8.04 22.17
CA ALA A 95 6.60 -8.50 22.44
C ALA A 95 6.08 -9.64 21.52
N GLY A 96 6.96 -10.53 21.03
CA GLY A 96 6.53 -11.64 20.14
C GLY A 96 6.15 -11.15 18.74
N GLY A 97 6.87 -10.13 18.25
CA GLY A 97 6.81 -9.68 16.86
C GLY A 97 7.22 -10.75 15.86
N GLU A 98 6.96 -10.49 14.58
CA GLU A 98 7.34 -11.37 13.47
C GLU A 98 8.86 -11.58 13.40
N SER A 99 9.28 -12.71 12.82
CA SER A 99 10.69 -13.06 12.69
C SER A 99 11.45 -12.05 11.82
N VAL A 100 12.57 -11.53 12.33
CA VAL A 100 13.44 -10.62 11.58
C VAL A 100 14.58 -11.44 10.95
N PRO A 101 14.79 -11.34 9.62
CA PRO A 101 15.83 -12.11 8.95
C PRO A 101 17.24 -11.65 9.35
N LEU A 102 17.97 -12.52 10.04
CA LEU A 102 19.36 -12.31 10.44
C LEU A 102 20.34 -13.00 9.47
N ASN A 103 20.10 -12.91 8.16
CA ASN A 103 21.02 -13.46 7.15
C ASN A 103 21.87 -12.34 6.53
N PRO A 104 23.18 -12.24 6.88
CA PRO A 104 24.06 -11.21 6.34
C PRO A 104 24.33 -11.35 4.83
N THR A 105 24.11 -12.53 4.26
CA THR A 105 24.37 -12.84 2.84
C THR A 105 23.13 -12.69 1.94
N ALA A 106 21.96 -12.37 2.50
CA ALA A 106 20.74 -12.26 1.74
C ALA A 106 20.77 -11.06 0.76
N ALA A 107 20.40 -11.29 -0.49
CA ALA A 107 20.36 -10.27 -1.55
C ALA A 107 19.24 -9.23 -1.39
N SER A 108 18.23 -9.53 -0.57
CA SER A 108 17.10 -8.64 -0.27
C SER A 108 16.61 -8.89 1.16
N ASN A 109 16.04 -7.86 1.80
CA ASN A 109 15.51 -7.92 3.17
C ASN A 109 16.54 -8.43 4.20
N ARG A 110 17.77 -7.92 4.16
CA ARG A 110 18.82 -8.25 5.13
C ARG A 110 18.83 -7.25 6.30
N THR A 111 19.18 -7.74 7.48
CA THR A 111 19.50 -6.90 8.64
C THR A 111 20.89 -6.29 8.46
N VAL A 112 21.01 -4.99 8.75
CA VAL A 112 22.28 -4.24 8.70
C VAL A 112 22.65 -3.86 10.12
N LEU A 113 23.90 -4.07 10.52
CA LEU A 113 24.44 -3.59 11.79
C LEU A 113 25.49 -2.52 11.53
N ALA A 114 25.31 -1.37 12.17
CA ALA A 114 26.27 -0.28 12.13
C ALA A 114 27.04 -0.21 13.46
N TYR A 115 28.36 -0.10 13.37
CA TYR A 115 29.25 0.11 14.51
C TYR A 115 29.86 1.51 14.44
N ARG A 116 29.95 2.15 15.59
CA ARG A 116 30.55 3.48 15.71
C ARG A 116 31.28 3.64 17.03
N ASP A 117 32.54 4.04 16.94
CA ASP A 117 33.33 4.56 18.05
C ASP A 117 33.94 5.94 17.70
N ASP A 118 34.89 6.41 18.50
CA ASP A 118 35.54 7.72 18.32
C ASP A 118 36.45 7.78 17.07
N ALA A 119 36.96 6.64 16.61
CA ALA A 119 37.91 6.56 15.50
C ALA A 119 37.31 5.93 14.22
N ILE A 120 36.30 5.08 14.36
CA ILE A 120 35.77 4.22 13.31
C ILE A 120 34.24 4.39 13.24
N VAL A 121 33.75 4.57 12.01
CA VAL A 121 32.32 4.48 11.69
C VAL A 121 32.18 3.47 10.56
N ASP A 122 31.54 2.34 10.87
CA ASP A 122 31.19 1.33 9.88
C ASP A 122 29.67 1.17 9.85
N ASN A 123 29.06 1.41 8.70
CA ASN A 123 27.61 1.38 8.55
C ASN A 123 27.08 -0.01 8.20
N ASP A 124 27.95 -0.98 7.94
CA ASP A 124 27.58 -2.34 7.55
C ASP A 124 28.64 -3.36 7.97
N VAL A 125 28.63 -3.66 9.26
CA VAL A 125 29.56 -4.63 9.86
C VAL A 125 29.12 -6.04 9.51
N SER A 126 30.10 -6.86 9.12
CA SER A 126 29.88 -8.30 8.95
C SER A 126 29.62 -8.97 10.29
N PHE A 127 28.50 -9.67 10.41
CA PHE A 127 28.11 -10.40 11.62
C PHE A 127 27.83 -11.88 11.31
N THR A 128 27.90 -12.71 12.33
CA THR A 128 27.51 -14.12 12.29
C THR A 128 26.42 -14.37 13.32
N VAL A 129 25.49 -15.28 13.01
CA VAL A 129 24.44 -15.71 13.94
C VAL A 129 24.87 -17.02 14.56
N VAL A 130 24.79 -17.10 15.89
CA VAL A 130 25.07 -18.30 16.67
C VAL A 130 23.78 -18.66 17.39
N ASP A 131 23.27 -19.88 17.17
CA ASP A 131 22.06 -20.41 17.81
C ASP A 131 22.29 -20.81 19.29
#